data_AF-A0A9Q0MHS4-F1
#
_entry.id   AF-A0A9Q0MHS4-F1
#
_cell.length_a   1.000
_cell.length_b   1.000
_cell.length_c   1.000
_cell.angle_alpha   90.00
_cell.angle_beta   90.00
_cell.angle_gamma   90.00
#
_symmetry.space_group_name_H-M   'P 1'
#
loop_
_entity.id
_entity.type
_entity.pdbx_description
1 polymer ?
#
loop_
_entity_poly.entity_id
_entity_poly.type
_entity_poly.pdbx_seq_one_letter_code
_entity_poly.pdbx_strand_id
1 'polypeptide(L)'
;MLNEILNNLHLKFSGDLPTIERIAYELAEDQAAQNVIYFEVRYSPHFLSNTIAHFFVNEPVPTDSVLAVTPDDTIGAVVRGLRRGEKDFGIKSRIILCSITGLVGWCSEVVQMAQRWSSQGVVAIDIAGDESSYTAEEVSAFERAKQLGIHRTVHSGEMGPPSNVEYAVKRLFAERIGHGYHVIQDRSIYDMCRKMDIHFETCPYSSYLTGSVPKHLKQHHPIVTFALDNVNFSINKDDPTQTASTLDKEYHLLQRMGLNELHFVRAVKSKCSTIVLPARIREESVARPPLPIVWFRSGEQKQKQQQQQQQEPTINETTDYLKGDPIA
;
A
#
# COMPACT_ATOMS: atom_id res chain seq x y z
N MET A 1 -10.44 -6.06 -17.21
CA MET A 1 -9.03 -6.35 -16.87
C MET A 1 -8.80 -6.31 -15.36
N LEU A 2 -8.83 -5.17 -14.65
CA LEU A 2 -8.58 -5.15 -13.19
C LEU A 2 -9.56 -6.05 -12.39
N ASN A 3 -10.87 -5.89 -12.63
CA ASN A 3 -11.90 -6.75 -12.04
C ASN A 3 -11.69 -8.24 -12.35
N GLU A 4 -11.20 -8.56 -13.53
CA GLU A 4 -11.00 -9.95 -13.95
C GLU A 4 -9.77 -10.59 -13.29
N ILE A 5 -8.73 -9.80 -13.01
CA ILE A 5 -7.57 -10.30 -12.27
C ILE A 5 -7.91 -10.43 -10.78
N LEU A 6 -8.64 -9.47 -10.20
CA LEU A 6 -9.17 -9.58 -8.84
C LEU A 6 -10.02 -10.85 -8.70
N ASN A 7 -10.94 -11.11 -9.63
CA ASN A 7 -11.76 -12.34 -9.66
C ASN A 7 -10.92 -13.62 -9.62
N ASN A 8 -9.87 -13.69 -10.45
CA ASN A 8 -9.03 -14.87 -10.56
C ASN A 8 -8.10 -15.09 -9.36
N LEU A 9 -7.73 -14.03 -8.65
CA LEU A 9 -6.92 -14.11 -7.44
C LEU A 9 -7.77 -14.53 -6.23
N HIS A 10 -8.96 -13.95 -6.08
CA HIS A 10 -9.87 -14.28 -4.98
C HIS A 10 -10.19 -15.79 -4.96
N LEU A 11 -10.65 -16.34 -6.08
CA LEU A 11 -11.04 -17.76 -6.18
C LEU A 11 -9.90 -18.74 -5.84
N LYS A 12 -8.63 -18.33 -5.96
CA LYS A 12 -7.48 -19.22 -5.74
C LYS A 12 -7.01 -19.28 -4.30
N PHE A 13 -7.33 -18.27 -3.49
CA PHE A 13 -6.77 -18.13 -2.14
C PHE A 13 -7.83 -18.11 -1.03
N SER A 14 -9.10 -17.91 -1.38
CA SER A 14 -10.20 -17.93 -0.42
C SER A 14 -10.22 -19.27 0.35
N GLY A 15 -10.16 -19.19 1.68
CA GLY A 15 -10.18 -20.35 2.57
C GLY A 15 -8.87 -21.13 2.73
N ASP A 16 -7.76 -20.68 2.13
CA ASP A 16 -6.43 -21.28 2.33
C ASP A 16 -5.59 -20.44 3.31
N LEU A 17 -5.72 -20.74 4.61
CA LEU A 17 -5.01 -20.02 5.67
C LEU A 17 -3.47 -20.05 5.52
N PRO A 18 -2.81 -21.19 5.21
CA PRO A 18 -1.38 -21.20 4.89
C PRO A 18 -0.98 -20.25 3.77
N THR A 19 -1.75 -20.19 2.68
CA THR A 19 -1.45 -19.31 1.56
C THR A 19 -1.69 -17.84 1.92
N ILE A 20 -2.78 -17.52 2.63
CA ILE A 20 -3.06 -16.16 3.13
C ILE A 20 -1.92 -15.67 4.04
N GLU A 21 -1.45 -16.52 4.96
CA GLU A 21 -0.32 -16.20 5.85
C GLU A 21 0.97 -15.97 5.04
N ARG A 22 1.23 -16.81 4.03
CA ARG A 22 2.40 -16.67 3.16
C ARG A 22 2.39 -15.35 2.39
N ILE A 23 1.27 -14.99 1.76
CA ILE A 23 1.15 -13.74 1.00
C ILE A 23 1.38 -12.53 1.91
N ALA A 24 0.85 -12.56 3.14
CA ALA A 24 1.07 -11.49 4.11
C ALA A 24 2.55 -11.36 4.52
N TYR A 25 3.28 -12.48 4.66
CA TYR A 25 4.72 -12.47 4.91
C TYR A 25 5.52 -11.93 3.70
N GLU A 26 5.24 -12.41 2.49
CA GLU A 26 5.91 -11.98 1.25
C GLU A 26 5.62 -10.50 0.96
N LEU A 27 4.44 -9.98 1.33
CA LEU A 27 4.16 -8.54 1.26
C LEU A 27 5.13 -7.74 2.14
N ALA A 28 5.43 -8.21 3.36
CA ALA A 28 6.40 -7.57 4.23
C ALA A 28 7.82 -7.61 3.64
N GLU A 29 8.20 -8.72 3.02
CA GLU A 29 9.46 -8.85 2.27
C GLU A 29 9.55 -7.80 1.14
N ASP A 30 8.51 -7.68 0.33
CA ASP A 30 8.44 -6.73 -0.79
C ASP A 30 8.49 -5.27 -0.34
N GLN A 31 7.87 -4.95 0.81
CA GLN A 31 7.95 -3.61 1.39
C GLN A 31 9.38 -3.32 1.89
N ALA A 32 10.00 -4.26 2.60
CA ALA A 32 11.36 -4.11 3.09
C ALA A 32 12.38 -3.93 1.95
N ALA A 33 12.23 -4.69 0.86
CA ALA A 33 13.07 -4.56 -0.34
C ALA A 33 12.97 -3.16 -1.00
N GLN A 34 11.89 -2.42 -0.73
CA GLN A 34 11.68 -1.04 -1.18
C GLN A 34 12.00 0.01 -0.10
N ASN A 35 12.75 -0.36 0.94
CA ASN A 35 13.15 0.48 2.07
C ASN A 35 11.96 1.06 2.86
N VAL A 36 10.80 0.41 2.82
CA VAL A 36 9.65 0.79 3.63
C VAL A 36 9.88 0.33 5.07
N ILE A 37 9.84 1.26 6.00
CA ILE A 37 10.03 0.98 7.44
C ILE A 37 8.70 0.84 8.21
N TYR A 38 7.62 1.38 7.65
CA TYR A 38 6.26 1.30 8.17
C TYR A 38 5.27 1.25 7.00
N PHE A 39 4.29 0.34 7.05
CA PHE A 39 3.15 0.35 6.13
C PHE A 39 1.86 -0.10 6.80
N GLU A 40 0.73 0.32 6.24
CA GLU A 40 -0.59 -0.19 6.57
C GLU A 40 -1.12 -0.90 5.33
N VAL A 41 -1.35 -2.21 5.42
CA VAL A 41 -2.00 -2.98 4.36
C VAL A 41 -3.50 -2.97 4.59
N ARG A 42 -4.25 -2.74 3.51
CA ARG A 42 -5.71 -2.88 3.52
C ARG A 42 -6.12 -4.13 2.74
N TYR A 43 -7.14 -4.81 3.22
CA TYR A 43 -7.80 -5.87 2.47
C TYR A 43 -9.21 -6.12 3.03
N SER A 44 -10.07 -6.79 2.25
CA SER A 44 -11.37 -7.25 2.73
C SER A 44 -11.25 -8.69 3.25
N PRO A 45 -11.47 -8.95 4.55
CA PRO A 45 -11.39 -10.31 5.10
C PRO A 45 -12.50 -11.23 4.55
N HIS A 46 -13.65 -10.66 4.21
CA HIS A 46 -14.76 -11.36 3.58
C HIS A 46 -14.36 -12.05 2.27
N PHE A 47 -13.59 -11.37 1.41
CA PHE A 47 -13.14 -11.95 0.14
C PHE A 47 -12.10 -13.07 0.28
N LEU A 48 -11.42 -13.18 1.42
CA LEU A 48 -10.48 -14.29 1.67
C LEU A 48 -11.13 -15.45 2.43
N SER A 49 -12.38 -15.31 2.87
CA SER A 49 -13.16 -16.37 3.53
C SER A 49 -13.74 -17.34 2.51
N ASN A 50 -14.05 -18.57 2.93
CA ASN A 50 -14.83 -19.52 2.12
C ASN A 50 -16.26 -19.73 2.67
N THR A 51 -16.66 -18.95 3.68
CA THR A 51 -17.99 -19.05 4.32
C THR A 51 -19.00 -18.03 3.81
N ILE A 52 -18.57 -17.12 2.93
CA ILE A 52 -19.39 -15.98 2.47
C ILE A 52 -19.50 -15.99 0.95
N ALA A 53 -20.74 -15.98 0.44
CA ALA A 53 -21.03 -15.70 -0.96
C ALA A 53 -20.97 -14.19 -1.23
N HIS A 54 -20.51 -13.78 -2.41
CA HIS A 54 -20.37 -12.37 -2.79
C HIS A 54 -20.44 -12.17 -4.31
N PHE A 55 -20.33 -10.92 -4.79
CA PHE A 55 -20.50 -10.57 -6.22
C PHE A 55 -19.66 -11.39 -7.22
N PHE A 56 -18.51 -11.94 -6.78
CA PHE A 56 -17.62 -12.73 -7.62
C PHE A 56 -17.81 -14.23 -7.45
N VAL A 57 -18.56 -14.66 -6.43
CA VAL A 57 -18.82 -16.06 -6.11
C VAL A 57 -20.26 -16.19 -5.62
N ASN A 58 -21.14 -16.68 -6.50
CA ASN A 58 -22.59 -16.78 -6.24
C ASN A 58 -22.95 -17.74 -5.09
N GLU A 59 -22.02 -18.59 -4.68
CA GLU A 59 -22.12 -19.54 -3.56
C GLU A 59 -20.81 -19.46 -2.76
N PRO A 60 -20.76 -19.90 -1.48
CA PRO A 60 -19.49 -20.03 -0.76
C PRO A 60 -18.48 -20.83 -1.59
N VAL A 61 -17.23 -20.34 -1.70
CA VAL A 61 -16.20 -20.96 -2.56
C VAL A 61 -16.00 -22.41 -2.14
N PRO A 62 -16.24 -23.40 -3.03
CA PRO A 62 -15.90 -24.79 -2.75
C PRO A 62 -14.37 -24.87 -2.69
N THR A 63 -13.82 -24.96 -1.48
CA THR A 63 -12.41 -25.24 -1.30
C THR A 63 -12.21 -26.75 -1.29
N ASP A 64 -11.08 -27.24 -1.81
CA ASP A 64 -10.65 -28.63 -1.59
C ASP A 64 -10.42 -28.92 -0.08
N SER A 65 -10.35 -27.85 0.73
CA SER A 65 -10.38 -27.86 2.19
C SER A 65 -11.81 -28.09 2.72
N VAL A 66 -11.97 -29.08 3.60
CA VAL A 66 -13.24 -29.41 4.30
C VAL A 66 -13.55 -28.41 5.44
N LEU A 67 -12.62 -27.48 5.75
CA LEU A 67 -12.75 -26.59 6.90
C LEU A 67 -13.36 -25.24 6.50
N ALA A 68 -14.38 -24.83 7.27
CA ALA A 68 -14.95 -23.48 7.21
C ALA A 68 -13.90 -22.47 7.71
N VAL A 69 -13.60 -21.47 6.89
CA VAL A 69 -12.67 -20.37 7.16
C VAL A 69 -13.45 -19.07 7.11
N THR A 70 -13.67 -18.49 8.28
CA THR A 70 -14.42 -17.24 8.47
C THR A 70 -13.56 -16.02 8.15
N PRO A 71 -14.15 -14.82 7.95
CA PRO A 71 -13.39 -13.58 7.85
C PRO A 71 -12.41 -13.36 9.02
N ASP A 72 -12.81 -13.68 10.26
CA ASP A 72 -11.94 -13.60 11.45
C ASP A 72 -10.71 -14.51 11.33
N ASP A 73 -10.86 -15.73 10.82
CA ASP A 73 -9.75 -16.67 10.63
C ASP A 73 -8.69 -16.11 9.65
N THR A 74 -9.15 -15.43 8.60
CA THR A 74 -8.25 -14.80 7.62
C THR A 74 -7.41 -13.69 8.25
N ILE A 75 -7.98 -12.91 9.19
CA ILE A 75 -7.25 -11.88 9.95
C ILE A 75 -6.17 -12.54 10.78
N GLY A 76 -6.46 -13.66 11.43
CA GLY A 76 -5.47 -14.44 12.16
C GLY A 76 -4.28 -14.87 11.30
N ALA A 77 -4.52 -15.33 10.07
CA ALA A 77 -3.45 -15.69 9.13
C ALA A 77 -2.63 -14.47 8.68
N VAL A 78 -3.26 -13.36 8.32
CA VAL A 78 -2.56 -12.13 7.92
C VAL A 78 -1.70 -11.60 9.07
N VAL A 79 -2.23 -11.57 10.29
CA VAL A 79 -1.49 -11.16 11.49
C VAL A 79 -0.24 -12.02 11.71
N ARG A 80 -0.33 -13.35 11.55
CA ARG A 80 0.85 -14.24 11.70
C ARG A 80 1.90 -13.97 10.63
N GLY A 81 1.49 -13.84 9.36
CA GLY A 81 2.40 -13.57 8.24
C GLY A 81 3.12 -12.24 8.39
N LEU A 82 2.38 -11.18 8.69
CA LEU A 82 2.93 -9.85 8.93
C LEU A 82 3.86 -9.82 10.14
N ARG A 83 3.50 -10.45 11.27
CA ARG A 83 4.38 -10.51 12.46
C ARG A 83 5.70 -11.22 12.17
N ARG A 84 5.66 -12.30 11.38
CA ARG A 84 6.88 -12.99 10.94
C ARG A 84 7.73 -12.06 10.06
N GLY A 85 7.11 -11.35 9.12
CA GLY A 85 7.79 -10.38 8.27
C GLY A 85 8.38 -9.19 9.04
N GLU A 86 7.66 -8.64 10.03
CA GLU A 86 8.21 -7.59 10.91
C GLU A 86 9.49 -8.05 11.60
N LYS A 87 9.51 -9.29 12.09
CA LYS A 87 10.66 -9.87 12.79
C LYS A 87 11.84 -10.09 11.85
N ASP A 88 11.59 -10.67 10.68
CA ASP A 88 12.65 -11.13 9.78
C ASP A 88 13.26 -9.98 8.97
N PHE A 89 12.47 -8.95 8.64
CA PHE A 89 12.90 -7.82 7.80
C PHE A 89 13.09 -6.50 8.55
N GLY A 90 12.77 -6.44 9.85
CA GLY A 90 13.00 -5.25 10.68
C GLY A 90 12.09 -4.07 10.34
N ILE A 91 10.91 -4.32 9.80
CA ILE A 91 9.91 -3.30 9.43
C ILE A 91 8.71 -3.34 10.38
N LYS A 92 7.81 -2.36 10.25
CA LYS A 92 6.52 -2.34 10.95
C LYS A 92 5.35 -2.37 9.98
N SER A 93 4.32 -3.11 10.35
CA SER A 93 3.13 -3.34 9.54
C SER A 93 1.86 -3.20 10.38
N ARG A 94 0.80 -2.65 9.79
CA ARG A 94 -0.54 -2.61 10.39
C ARG A 94 -1.59 -3.02 9.37
N ILE A 95 -2.77 -3.36 9.87
CA ILE A 95 -3.88 -3.84 9.07
C ILE A 95 -5.01 -2.82 9.10
N ILE A 96 -5.58 -2.54 7.92
CA ILE A 96 -6.84 -1.83 7.74
C ILE A 96 -7.83 -2.83 7.19
N LEU A 97 -8.98 -2.99 7.85
CA LEU A 97 -10.03 -3.88 7.36
C LEU A 97 -10.98 -3.11 6.45
N CYS A 98 -11.13 -3.57 5.21
CA CYS A 98 -11.88 -2.89 4.17
C CYS A 98 -13.26 -3.56 3.96
N SER A 99 -14.32 -2.77 4.11
CA SER A 99 -15.66 -3.14 3.64
C SER A 99 -15.83 -2.76 2.17
N ILE A 100 -16.83 -3.32 1.50
CA ILE A 100 -17.17 -3.00 0.11
C ILE A 100 -18.57 -2.39 0.08
N THR A 101 -18.72 -1.27 -0.62
CA THR A 101 -20.02 -0.58 -0.72
C THR A 101 -21.10 -1.48 -1.31
N GLY A 102 -22.30 -1.40 -0.75
CA GLY A 102 -23.47 -2.16 -1.18
C GLY A 102 -23.53 -3.62 -0.67
N LEU A 103 -22.48 -4.13 -0.01
CA LEU A 103 -22.51 -5.47 0.59
C LEU A 103 -23.06 -5.41 2.02
N VAL A 104 -24.36 -5.71 2.11
CA VAL A 104 -25.16 -5.59 3.34
C VAL A 104 -24.51 -6.33 4.51
N GLY A 105 -24.27 -5.60 5.60
CA GLY A 105 -23.78 -6.13 6.87
C GLY A 105 -22.25 -6.29 6.96
N TRP A 106 -21.54 -6.20 5.84
CA TRP A 106 -20.08 -6.34 5.84
C TRP A 106 -19.41 -5.20 6.61
N CYS A 107 -19.94 -3.98 6.48
CA CYS A 107 -19.36 -2.82 7.15
C CYS A 107 -19.48 -2.93 8.67
N SER A 108 -20.65 -3.32 9.17
CA SER A 108 -20.86 -3.61 10.60
C SER A 108 -19.96 -4.73 11.11
N GLU A 109 -19.75 -5.79 10.34
CA GLU A 109 -18.86 -6.90 10.72
C GLU A 109 -17.39 -6.45 10.75
N VAL A 110 -16.95 -5.65 9.77
CA VAL A 110 -15.62 -5.03 9.73
C VAL A 110 -15.35 -4.20 10.98
N VAL A 111 -16.33 -3.42 11.46
CA VAL A 111 -16.19 -2.65 12.71
C VAL A 111 -15.99 -3.57 13.91
N GLN A 112 -16.76 -4.65 14.00
CA GLN A 112 -16.64 -5.62 15.10
C GLN A 112 -15.28 -6.34 15.07
N MET A 113 -14.82 -6.76 13.90
CA MET A 113 -13.50 -7.37 13.71
C MET A 113 -12.39 -6.37 14.06
N ALA A 114 -12.48 -5.12 13.61
CA ALA A 114 -11.50 -4.10 13.94
C ALA A 114 -11.39 -3.86 15.46
N GLN A 115 -12.52 -3.89 16.17
CA GLN A 115 -12.51 -3.84 17.63
C GLN A 115 -11.80 -5.05 18.24
N ARG A 116 -12.17 -6.27 17.83
CA ARG A 116 -11.59 -7.54 18.34
C ARG A 116 -10.07 -7.61 18.13
N TRP A 117 -9.60 -7.18 16.96
CA TRP A 117 -8.20 -7.31 16.52
C TRP A 117 -7.35 -6.05 16.76
N SER A 118 -7.90 -5.03 17.42
CA SER A 118 -7.22 -3.75 17.71
C SER A 118 -5.88 -3.92 18.44
N SER A 119 -5.80 -4.84 19.41
CA SER A 119 -4.57 -5.14 20.16
C SER A 119 -3.55 -5.95 19.36
N GLN A 120 -3.93 -6.42 18.17
CA GLN A 120 -3.16 -7.39 17.39
C GLN A 120 -2.58 -6.82 16.08
N GLY A 121 -2.82 -5.54 15.79
CA GLY A 121 -2.25 -4.83 14.66
C GLY A 121 -3.28 -4.25 13.69
N VAL A 122 -4.58 -4.48 13.90
CA VAL A 122 -5.64 -3.78 13.16
C VAL A 122 -5.79 -2.36 13.72
N VAL A 123 -5.66 -1.34 12.87
CA VAL A 123 -5.61 0.07 13.31
C VAL A 123 -6.75 0.91 12.79
N ALA A 124 -7.36 0.52 11.68
CA ALA A 124 -8.41 1.30 11.05
C ALA A 124 -9.39 0.40 10.29
N ILE A 125 -10.52 1.01 9.92
CA ILE A 125 -11.43 0.49 8.91
C ILE A 125 -11.35 1.35 7.65
N ASP A 126 -11.72 0.75 6.53
CA ASP A 126 -11.88 1.36 5.22
C ASP A 126 -13.19 0.92 4.57
N ILE A 127 -13.64 1.66 3.57
CA ILE A 127 -14.67 1.24 2.63
C ILE A 127 -14.25 1.58 1.20
N ALA A 128 -14.31 0.60 0.32
CA ALA A 128 -13.98 0.71 -1.10
C ALA A 128 -15.15 0.23 -1.97
N GLY A 129 -15.02 0.36 -3.30
CA GLY A 129 -16.07 -0.03 -4.25
C GLY A 129 -16.69 1.17 -4.96
N ASP A 130 -17.98 1.10 -5.25
CA ASP A 130 -18.70 2.22 -5.85
C ASP A 130 -18.80 3.39 -4.86
N GLU A 131 -18.19 4.51 -5.21
CA GLU A 131 -18.18 5.74 -4.40
C GLU A 131 -19.50 6.52 -4.50
N SER A 132 -20.45 6.12 -5.36
CA SER A 132 -21.64 6.92 -5.70
C SER A 132 -22.62 7.14 -4.56
N SER A 133 -22.75 6.17 -3.65
CA SER A 133 -23.70 6.22 -2.54
C SER A 133 -23.30 5.27 -1.42
N TYR A 134 -23.71 5.62 -0.20
CA TYR A 134 -23.53 4.78 1.00
C TYR A 134 -24.89 4.42 1.60
N THR A 135 -25.01 3.18 2.06
CA THR A 135 -26.22 2.69 2.73
C THR A 135 -26.34 3.25 4.16
N ALA A 136 -27.55 3.21 4.71
CA ALA A 136 -27.76 3.60 6.11
C ALA A 136 -26.96 2.72 7.10
N GLU A 137 -26.72 1.46 6.74
CA GLU A 137 -25.92 0.52 7.54
C GLU A 137 -24.44 0.93 7.54
N GLU A 138 -23.87 1.24 6.39
CA GLU A 138 -22.48 1.70 6.26
C GLU A 138 -22.24 3.00 7.04
N VAL A 139 -23.15 3.98 6.92
CA VAL A 139 -23.07 5.24 7.69
C VAL A 139 -23.11 4.95 9.19
N SER A 140 -24.02 4.09 9.64
CA SER A 140 -24.15 3.70 11.05
C SER A 140 -22.91 2.97 11.56
N ALA A 141 -22.28 2.14 10.72
CA ALA A 141 -21.05 1.43 11.04
C ALA A 141 -19.86 2.39 11.23
N PHE A 142 -19.70 3.40 10.36
CA PHE A 142 -18.66 4.42 10.53
C PHE A 142 -18.93 5.34 11.74
N GLU A 143 -20.18 5.68 12.01
CA GLU A 143 -20.59 6.36 13.25
C GLU A 143 -20.20 5.54 14.48
N ARG A 144 -20.44 4.22 14.44
CA ARG A 144 -20.05 3.31 15.51
C ARG A 144 -18.53 3.21 15.65
N ALA A 145 -17.78 3.13 14.56
CA ALA A 145 -16.32 3.12 14.56
C ALA A 145 -15.75 4.38 15.25
N LYS A 146 -16.32 5.55 14.95
CA LYS A 146 -15.98 6.80 15.64
C LYS A 146 -16.24 6.72 17.15
N GLN A 147 -17.41 6.24 17.56
CA GLN A 147 -17.74 6.09 19.00
C GLN A 147 -16.79 5.14 19.73
N LEU A 148 -16.28 4.13 19.02
CA LEU A 148 -15.33 3.13 19.55
C LEU A 148 -13.87 3.60 19.48
N GLY A 149 -13.59 4.75 18.87
CA GLY A 149 -12.22 5.24 18.67
C GLY A 149 -11.42 4.46 17.62
N ILE A 150 -12.07 3.71 16.74
CA ILE A 150 -11.43 2.96 15.64
C ILE A 150 -11.18 3.92 14.48
N HIS A 151 -9.94 4.03 13.99
CA HIS A 151 -9.61 4.98 12.91
C HIS A 151 -10.34 4.68 11.61
N ARG A 152 -10.58 5.72 10.80
CA ARG A 152 -11.42 5.65 9.60
C ARG A 152 -10.71 6.27 8.40
N THR A 153 -10.45 5.46 7.38
CA THR A 153 -10.14 5.93 6.02
C THR A 153 -11.31 5.55 5.09
N VAL A 154 -11.46 6.24 3.97
CA VAL A 154 -12.53 6.00 2.99
C VAL A 154 -11.98 6.25 1.59
N HIS A 155 -12.17 5.32 0.65
CA HIS A 155 -11.94 5.59 -0.77
C HIS A 155 -12.97 6.61 -1.26
N SER A 156 -12.50 7.77 -1.68
CA SER A 156 -13.41 8.80 -2.19
C SER A 156 -12.70 9.80 -3.08
N GLY A 157 -13.38 10.23 -4.14
CA GLY A 157 -12.82 11.20 -5.06
C GLY A 157 -11.74 10.61 -5.94
N GLU A 158 -11.69 9.27 -6.06
CA GLU A 158 -10.94 8.61 -7.13
C GLU A 158 -11.74 8.72 -8.43
N MET A 159 -12.98 8.22 -8.43
CA MET A 159 -13.87 8.22 -9.59
C MET A 159 -15.08 9.12 -9.36
N GLY A 160 -15.49 9.31 -8.10
CA GLY A 160 -16.61 10.15 -7.72
C GLY A 160 -16.29 11.65 -7.68
N PRO A 161 -17.33 12.51 -7.66
CA PRO A 161 -17.20 13.96 -7.56
C PRO A 161 -16.69 14.43 -6.17
N PRO A 162 -16.26 15.71 -6.05
CA PRO A 162 -15.87 16.32 -4.77
C PRO A 162 -16.87 16.13 -3.63
N SER A 163 -18.18 16.13 -3.93
CA SER A 163 -19.24 15.95 -2.94
C SER A 163 -19.15 14.62 -2.20
N ASN A 164 -18.57 13.59 -2.82
CA ASN A 164 -18.36 12.29 -2.17
C ASN A 164 -17.27 12.40 -1.09
N VAL A 165 -16.21 13.17 -1.36
CA VAL A 165 -15.16 13.45 -0.37
C VAL A 165 -15.74 14.23 0.81
N GLU A 166 -16.58 15.24 0.53
CA GLU A 166 -17.30 15.96 1.59
C GLU A 166 -18.18 15.03 2.42
N TYR A 167 -18.91 14.12 1.77
CA TYR A 167 -19.74 13.13 2.45
C TYR A 167 -18.90 12.19 3.32
N ALA A 168 -17.80 11.65 2.79
CA ALA A 168 -16.89 10.78 3.54
C ALA A 168 -16.36 11.48 4.80
N VAL A 169 -15.91 12.73 4.68
CA VAL A 169 -15.42 13.52 5.82
C VAL A 169 -16.53 13.82 6.83
N LYS A 170 -17.70 14.28 6.38
CA LYS A 170 -18.76 14.78 7.28
C LYS A 170 -19.68 13.72 7.85
N ARG A 171 -19.96 12.66 7.08
CA ARG A 171 -20.95 11.62 7.43
C ARG A 171 -20.30 10.32 7.85
N LEU A 172 -19.20 9.93 7.22
CA LEU A 172 -18.43 8.74 7.62
C LEU A 172 -17.30 9.09 8.61
N PHE A 173 -17.11 10.38 8.92
CA PHE A 173 -16.07 10.85 9.85
C PHE A 173 -14.67 10.37 9.47
N ALA A 174 -14.41 10.30 8.16
CA ALA A 174 -13.12 9.93 7.61
C ALA A 174 -12.02 10.88 8.12
N GLU A 175 -10.92 10.29 8.61
CA GLU A 175 -9.71 11.00 9.02
C GLU A 175 -8.69 11.07 7.89
N ARG A 176 -8.79 10.10 6.96
CA ARG A 176 -7.98 9.99 5.75
C ARG A 176 -8.90 9.69 4.57
N ILE A 177 -8.48 10.11 3.38
CA ILE A 177 -9.19 9.86 2.12
C ILE A 177 -8.25 9.09 1.19
N GLY A 178 -8.68 7.88 0.81
CA GLY A 178 -8.09 7.12 -0.28
C GLY A 178 -8.23 7.91 -1.57
N HIS A 179 -7.11 8.21 -2.25
CA HIS A 179 -7.05 9.04 -3.46
C HIS A 179 -7.39 10.53 -3.23
N GLY A 180 -8.68 10.89 -3.29
CA GLY A 180 -9.16 12.28 -3.15
C GLY A 180 -8.86 13.21 -4.31
N TYR A 181 -8.47 12.71 -5.48
CA TYR A 181 -8.01 13.52 -6.61
C TYR A 181 -9.03 14.55 -7.10
N HIS A 182 -10.30 14.17 -7.16
CA HIS A 182 -11.34 15.05 -7.67
C HIS A 182 -11.68 16.20 -6.74
N VAL A 183 -11.25 16.19 -5.46
CA VAL A 183 -11.56 17.25 -4.49
C VAL A 183 -11.19 18.65 -5.00
N ILE A 184 -10.14 18.77 -5.83
CA ILE A 184 -9.67 20.05 -6.37
C ILE A 184 -10.65 20.71 -7.34
N GLN A 185 -11.66 19.98 -7.83
CA GLN A 185 -12.68 20.50 -8.73
C GLN A 185 -13.69 21.40 -8.01
N ASP A 186 -13.77 21.31 -6.68
CA ASP A 186 -14.57 22.20 -5.84
C ASP A 186 -13.69 22.89 -4.79
N ARG A 187 -13.52 24.20 -4.95
CA ARG A 187 -12.64 24.99 -4.09
C ARG A 187 -13.12 25.02 -2.63
N SER A 188 -14.42 25.05 -2.39
CA SER A 188 -14.99 25.11 -1.05
C SER A 188 -14.72 23.81 -0.29
N ILE A 189 -14.94 22.67 -0.95
CA ILE A 189 -14.69 21.34 -0.38
C ILE A 189 -13.19 21.11 -0.17
N TYR A 190 -12.35 21.51 -1.12
CA TYR A 190 -10.90 21.42 -0.97
C TYR A 190 -10.39 22.27 0.21
N ASP A 191 -10.84 23.52 0.34
CA ASP A 191 -10.45 24.39 1.45
C ASP A 191 -10.98 23.86 2.80
N MET A 192 -12.14 23.19 2.82
CA MET A 192 -12.66 22.49 4.01
C MET A 192 -11.75 21.32 4.41
N CYS A 193 -11.35 20.47 3.47
CA CYS A 193 -10.43 19.36 3.74
C CYS A 193 -9.07 19.87 4.25
N ARG A 194 -8.55 20.98 3.67
CA ARG A 194 -7.32 21.63 4.13
C ARG A 194 -7.44 22.17 5.55
N LYS A 195 -8.54 22.84 5.88
CA LYS A 195 -8.78 23.39 7.24
C LYS A 195 -8.91 22.29 8.28
N MET A 196 -9.46 21.14 7.90
CA MET A 196 -9.60 19.97 8.77
C MET A 196 -8.35 19.07 8.79
N ASP A 197 -7.29 19.44 8.05
CA ASP A 197 -6.04 18.68 7.91
C ASP A 197 -6.24 17.22 7.48
N ILE A 198 -7.21 16.99 6.59
CA ILE A 198 -7.50 15.66 6.02
C ILE A 198 -6.27 15.15 5.28
N HIS A 199 -5.88 13.90 5.56
CA HIS A 199 -4.76 13.24 4.89
C HIS A 199 -5.23 12.52 3.61
N PHE A 200 -4.60 12.83 2.47
CA PHE A 200 -4.88 12.18 1.19
C PHE A 200 -3.87 11.06 0.90
N GLU A 201 -4.36 9.83 0.76
CA GLU A 201 -3.56 8.63 0.45
C GLU A 201 -3.44 8.50 -1.08
N THR A 202 -2.45 9.16 -1.67
CA THR A 202 -2.34 9.25 -3.14
C THR A 202 -1.57 8.08 -3.74
N CYS A 203 -2.00 7.64 -4.92
CA CYS A 203 -1.46 6.54 -5.73
C CYS A 203 -1.25 6.98 -7.20
N PRO A 204 -0.20 7.77 -7.53
CA PRO A 204 -0.07 8.43 -8.83
C PRO A 204 -0.02 7.52 -10.08
N TYR A 205 0.66 6.38 -10.05
CA TYR A 205 0.58 5.45 -11.19
C TYR A 205 -0.80 4.81 -11.31
N SER A 206 -1.39 4.39 -10.18
CA SER A 206 -2.71 3.76 -10.15
C SER A 206 -3.75 4.69 -10.78
N SER A 207 -3.76 5.96 -10.41
CA SER A 207 -4.73 6.94 -10.91
C SER A 207 -4.74 7.09 -12.44
N TYR A 208 -3.58 6.92 -13.10
CA TYR A 208 -3.49 6.93 -14.56
C TYR A 208 -3.96 5.63 -15.21
N LEU A 209 -3.84 4.51 -14.50
CA LEU A 209 -4.24 3.18 -14.98
C LEU A 209 -5.74 2.96 -14.81
N THR A 210 -6.31 3.40 -13.68
CA THR A 210 -7.76 3.36 -13.42
C THR A 210 -8.51 4.42 -14.23
N GLY A 211 -7.81 5.45 -14.70
CA GLY A 211 -8.40 6.55 -15.46
C GLY A 211 -8.97 7.66 -14.59
N SER A 212 -8.85 7.52 -13.26
CA SER A 212 -9.18 8.53 -12.26
C SER A 212 -8.55 9.89 -12.58
N VAL A 213 -7.26 9.91 -12.94
CA VAL A 213 -6.60 11.11 -13.44
C VAL A 213 -6.33 10.94 -14.93
N PRO A 214 -6.93 11.77 -15.80
CA PRO A 214 -6.67 11.72 -17.24
C PRO A 214 -5.19 11.92 -17.57
N LYS A 215 -4.63 11.08 -18.46
CA LYS A 215 -3.21 11.12 -18.86
C LYS A 215 -2.75 12.45 -19.45
N HIS A 216 -3.66 13.29 -19.96
CA HIS A 216 -3.31 14.61 -20.49
C HIS A 216 -3.01 15.63 -19.36
N LEU A 217 -3.46 15.36 -18.12
CA LEU A 217 -3.17 16.17 -16.95
C LEU A 217 -1.83 15.80 -16.28
N LYS A 218 -0.88 15.20 -17.01
CA LYS A 218 0.40 14.75 -16.45
C LYS A 218 1.19 15.84 -15.71
N GLN A 219 1.12 17.09 -16.18
CA GLN A 219 1.79 18.22 -15.52
C GLN A 219 0.91 18.90 -14.45
N HIS A 220 -0.35 18.50 -14.34
CA HIS A 220 -1.35 19.08 -13.43
C HIS A 220 -2.02 17.99 -12.56
N HIS A 221 -1.31 16.91 -12.25
CA HIS A 221 -1.84 15.85 -11.40
C HIS A 221 -2.22 16.45 -10.03
N PRO A 222 -3.39 16.12 -9.43
CA PRO A 222 -3.86 16.77 -8.20
C PRO A 222 -2.88 16.71 -7.02
N ILE A 223 -2.07 15.65 -6.93
CA ILE A 223 -0.97 15.56 -5.95
C ILE A 223 0.02 16.73 -6.02
N VAL A 224 0.27 17.29 -7.21
CA VAL A 224 1.17 18.44 -7.38
C VAL A 224 0.55 19.66 -6.69
N THR A 225 -0.76 19.87 -6.86
CA THR A 225 -1.51 20.90 -6.14
C THR A 225 -1.43 20.67 -4.63
N PHE A 226 -1.66 19.44 -4.16
CA PHE A 226 -1.56 19.09 -2.73
C PHE A 226 -0.18 19.43 -2.15
N ALA A 227 0.88 19.09 -2.88
CA ALA A 227 2.26 19.36 -2.46
C ALA A 227 2.58 20.87 -2.39
N LEU A 228 2.16 21.64 -3.40
CA LEU A 228 2.37 23.10 -3.46
C LEU A 228 1.54 23.84 -2.40
N ASP A 229 0.33 23.36 -2.11
CA ASP A 229 -0.57 23.91 -1.10
C ASP A 229 -0.26 23.45 0.33
N ASN A 230 0.78 22.62 0.51
CA ASN A 230 1.18 22.04 1.79
C ASN A 230 0.05 21.28 2.50
N VAL A 231 -0.76 20.58 1.71
CA VAL A 231 -1.79 19.65 2.19
C VAL A 231 -1.12 18.39 2.75
N ASN A 232 -1.78 17.71 3.68
CA ASN A 232 -1.31 16.45 4.23
C ASN A 232 -1.58 15.31 3.23
N PHE A 233 -0.54 14.64 2.73
CA PHE A 233 -0.67 13.53 1.78
C PHE A 233 0.45 12.49 1.95
N SER A 234 0.23 11.30 1.41
CA SER A 234 1.23 10.22 1.28
C SER A 234 1.32 9.73 -0.18
N ILE A 235 2.41 9.05 -0.53
CA ILE A 235 2.67 8.49 -1.86
C ILE A 235 2.66 6.95 -1.73
N ASN A 236 1.76 6.30 -2.46
CA ASN A 236 1.45 4.88 -2.33
C ASN A 236 1.40 4.18 -3.69
N LYS A 237 1.47 2.84 -3.67
CA LYS A 237 1.49 1.98 -4.87
C LYS A 237 0.13 1.41 -5.26
N ASP A 238 -0.84 1.50 -4.35
CA ASP A 238 -2.16 0.85 -4.48
C ASP A 238 -2.02 -0.68 -4.60
N ASP A 239 -2.29 -1.24 -5.79
CA ASP A 239 -2.14 -2.65 -6.14
C ASP A 239 -0.84 -2.92 -6.93
N PRO A 240 0.34 -3.04 -6.28
CA PRO A 240 1.62 -3.19 -6.99
C PRO A 240 1.70 -4.45 -7.85
N THR A 241 1.02 -5.53 -7.47
CA THR A 241 0.95 -6.77 -8.25
C THR A 241 0.25 -6.56 -9.59
N GLN A 242 -0.76 -5.68 -9.64
CA GLN A 242 -1.53 -5.38 -10.86
C GLN A 242 -0.86 -4.31 -11.71
N THR A 243 -0.35 -3.27 -11.05
CA THR A 243 0.20 -2.09 -11.71
C THR A 243 1.68 -2.27 -12.09
N ALA A 244 2.33 -3.31 -11.56
CA ALA A 244 3.77 -3.48 -11.56
C ALA A 244 4.52 -2.22 -11.07
N SER A 245 3.88 -1.41 -10.21
CA SER A 245 4.45 -0.19 -9.66
C SER A 245 5.39 -0.49 -8.49
N THR A 246 6.40 0.36 -8.33
CA THR A 246 7.30 0.38 -7.17
C THR A 246 7.35 1.80 -6.63
N LEU A 247 7.75 1.98 -5.37
CA LEU A 247 7.86 3.33 -4.79
C LEU A 247 8.81 4.20 -5.61
N ASP A 248 9.94 3.64 -6.06
CA ASP A 248 10.87 4.34 -6.94
C ASP A 248 10.16 4.85 -8.21
N LYS A 249 9.31 4.03 -8.84
CA LYS A 249 8.53 4.49 -9.99
C LYS A 249 7.66 5.68 -9.60
N GLU A 250 6.89 5.59 -8.52
CA GLU A 250 6.05 6.71 -8.03
C GLU A 250 6.87 7.99 -7.85
N TYR A 251 8.00 7.93 -7.13
CA TYR A 251 8.87 9.08 -6.90
C TYR A 251 9.45 9.66 -8.20
N HIS A 252 9.92 8.82 -9.13
CA HIS A 252 10.43 9.28 -10.42
C HIS A 252 9.34 9.93 -11.28
N LEU A 253 8.10 9.43 -11.22
CA LEU A 253 6.97 10.05 -11.89
C LEU A 253 6.71 11.44 -11.33
N LEU A 254 6.67 11.59 -10.00
CA LEU A 254 6.44 12.87 -9.34
C LEU A 254 7.59 13.88 -9.55
N GLN A 255 8.83 13.42 -9.62
CA GLN A 255 9.98 14.27 -9.99
C GLN A 255 9.80 14.87 -11.40
N ARG A 256 9.34 14.07 -12.36
CA ARG A 256 9.04 14.57 -13.71
C ARG A 256 7.89 15.58 -13.74
N MET A 257 7.04 15.60 -12.70
CA MET A 257 5.99 16.60 -12.50
C MET A 257 6.47 17.85 -11.75
N GLY A 258 7.76 17.93 -11.41
CA GLY A 258 8.34 19.08 -10.72
C GLY A 258 8.33 18.98 -9.19
N LEU A 259 7.94 17.85 -8.61
CA LEU A 259 8.13 17.64 -7.17
C LEU A 259 9.61 17.35 -6.85
N ASN A 260 10.05 17.80 -5.67
CA ASN A 260 11.43 17.72 -5.23
C ASN A 260 11.51 17.08 -3.83
N GLU A 261 12.74 16.95 -3.34
CA GLU A 261 13.04 16.31 -2.05
C GLU A 261 12.24 16.90 -0.87
N LEU A 262 12.01 18.22 -0.85
CA LEU A 262 11.23 18.86 0.21
C LEU A 262 9.78 18.37 0.23
N HIS A 263 9.17 18.20 -0.94
CA HIS A 263 7.82 17.64 -1.04
C HIS A 263 7.78 16.18 -0.57
N PHE A 264 8.80 15.38 -0.88
CA PHE A 264 8.89 13.97 -0.47
C PHE A 264 9.11 13.81 1.03
N VAL A 265 9.99 14.62 1.63
CA VAL A 265 10.18 14.63 3.09
C VAL A 265 8.88 14.98 3.81
N ARG A 266 8.10 15.93 3.29
CA ARG A 266 6.78 16.28 3.84
C ARG A 266 5.78 15.13 3.73
N ALA A 267 5.74 14.45 2.59
CA ALA A 267 4.87 13.29 2.37
C ALA A 267 5.19 12.13 3.34
N VAL A 268 6.48 11.88 3.61
CA VAL A 268 6.92 10.85 4.56
C VAL A 268 6.65 11.27 6.01
N LYS A 269 6.92 12.54 6.35
CA LYS A 269 6.60 13.12 7.67
C LYS A 269 5.14 13.53 7.77
N SER A 270 4.24 12.66 7.31
CA SER A 270 2.80 12.87 7.38
C SER A 270 2.41 13.41 8.76
N LYS A 271 1.63 14.48 8.76
CA LYS A 271 1.10 15.08 10.00
C LYS A 271 -0.06 14.27 10.56
N CYS A 272 -0.48 13.21 9.86
CA CYS A 272 -1.65 12.43 10.22
C CYS A 272 -1.40 11.72 11.55
N SER A 273 -2.09 12.19 12.60
CA SER A 273 -1.98 11.65 13.96
C SER A 273 -2.45 10.20 14.08
N THR A 274 -3.23 9.72 13.10
CA THR A 274 -3.73 8.34 13.04
C THR A 274 -2.70 7.37 12.47
N ILE A 275 -1.63 7.86 11.84
CA ILE A 275 -0.47 7.05 11.44
C ILE A 275 0.49 6.97 12.62
N VAL A 276 0.38 5.89 13.40
CA VAL A 276 1.20 5.69 14.59
C VAL A 276 2.54 5.08 14.21
N LEU A 277 3.46 5.93 13.75
CA LEU A 277 4.87 5.55 13.56
C LEU A 277 5.49 5.17 14.93
N PRO A 278 6.18 4.02 15.05
CA PRO A 278 7.06 3.72 16.19
C PRO A 278 7.99 4.89 16.51
N ALA A 279 8.25 5.15 17.80
CA ALA A 279 9.06 6.29 18.25
C ALA A 279 10.46 6.34 17.59
N ARG A 280 11.10 5.18 17.41
CA ARG A 280 12.37 5.02 16.69
C ARG A 280 12.31 5.55 15.24
N ILE A 281 11.16 5.42 14.58
CA ILE A 281 10.94 5.88 13.20
C ILE A 281 10.73 7.40 13.13
N ARG A 282 10.12 8.03 14.15
CA ARG A 282 10.04 9.50 14.24
C ARG A 282 11.43 10.13 14.33
N GLU A 283 12.38 9.47 14.99
CA GLU A 283 13.78 9.93 15.10
C GLU A 283 14.61 9.60 13.84
N GLU A 284 14.48 8.39 13.27
CA GLU A 284 15.22 8.00 12.05
C GLU A 284 14.75 8.73 10.78
N SER A 285 13.46 9.07 10.66
CA SER A 285 12.91 9.90 9.56
C SER A 285 13.36 11.38 9.62
N VAL A 286 13.87 11.82 10.77
CA VAL A 286 14.54 13.12 10.90
C VAL A 286 16.02 13.01 10.49
N ALA A 287 16.66 11.87 10.74
CA ALA A 287 18.09 11.64 10.50
C ALA A 287 18.43 11.17 9.07
N ARG A 288 17.51 10.51 8.37
CA ARG A 288 17.67 10.03 6.98
C ARG A 288 16.67 10.74 6.06
N PRO A 289 17.01 11.90 5.47
CA PRO A 289 16.27 12.34 4.28
C PRO A 289 16.31 11.22 3.23
N PRO A 290 15.28 11.09 2.36
CA PRO A 290 15.37 10.18 1.22
C PRO A 290 16.67 10.52 0.52
N LEU A 291 17.58 9.54 0.48
CA LEU A 291 18.96 9.75 0.03
C LEU A 291 18.94 10.65 -1.20
N PRO A 292 19.74 11.74 -1.25
CA PRO A 292 19.96 12.38 -2.51
C PRO A 292 20.42 11.26 -3.44
N ILE A 293 19.70 11.07 -4.54
CA ILE A 293 20.16 10.24 -5.64
C ILE A 293 21.42 10.96 -6.14
N VAL A 294 22.54 10.69 -5.46
CA VAL A 294 23.86 11.03 -5.94
C VAL A 294 24.02 10.14 -7.14
N TRP A 295 23.89 10.75 -8.30
CA TRP A 295 24.30 10.17 -9.56
C TRP A 295 25.71 9.63 -9.39
N PHE A 296 25.86 8.32 -9.18
CA PHE A 296 27.08 7.67 -9.64
C PHE A 296 27.01 7.77 -11.16
N ARG A 297 27.64 8.82 -11.71
CA ARG A 297 27.98 8.86 -13.14
C ARG A 297 28.61 7.52 -13.46
N SER A 298 27.99 6.79 -14.38
CA SER A 298 28.34 5.45 -14.84
C SER A 298 29.70 5.41 -15.55
N GLY A 299 30.77 5.73 -14.83
CA GLY A 299 32.13 5.84 -15.36
C GLY A 299 33.23 5.47 -14.35
N GLU A 300 33.03 5.65 -13.04
CA GLU A 300 34.13 5.45 -12.07
C GLU A 300 34.29 4.02 -11.54
N GLN A 301 33.25 3.18 -11.61
CA GLN A 301 33.37 1.78 -11.16
C GLN A 301 34.18 0.88 -12.11
N LYS A 302 34.31 1.24 -13.40
CA LYS A 302 35.14 0.45 -14.33
C LYS A 302 36.65 0.65 -14.13
N GLN A 303 37.10 1.79 -13.61
CA GLN A 303 38.53 2.01 -13.36
C GLN A 303 39.04 1.33 -12.08
N LYS A 304 38.20 1.19 -11.04
CA LYS A 304 38.62 0.53 -9.79
C LYS A 304 38.76 -1.00 -9.93
N GLN A 305 37.97 -1.64 -10.79
CA GLN A 305 38.13 -3.09 -11.05
C GLN A 305 39.37 -3.41 -11.92
N GLN A 306 39.77 -2.52 -12.84
CA GLN A 306 40.98 -2.75 -13.64
C GLN A 306 42.29 -2.50 -12.86
N GLN A 307 42.30 -1.61 -11.86
CA GLN A 307 43.48 -1.40 -11.02
C GLN A 307 43.70 -2.51 -9.97
N GLN A 308 42.65 -3.21 -9.53
CA GLN A 308 42.78 -4.32 -8.58
C GLN A 308 43.24 -5.65 -9.24
N GLN A 309 43.09 -5.83 -10.54
CA GLN A 309 43.61 -7.01 -11.25
C GLN A 309 45.10 -6.91 -11.64
N GLN A 310 45.76 -5.76 -11.41
CA GLN A 310 47.19 -5.58 -11.71
C GLN A 310 48.12 -5.75 -10.50
N GLN A 311 47.62 -6.22 -9.36
CA GLN A 311 48.39 -6.37 -8.11
C GLN A 311 48.34 -7.79 -7.50
N GLU A 312 48.26 -8.83 -8.31
CA GLU A 312 48.59 -10.19 -7.85
C GLU A 312 50.01 -10.59 -8.30
N PRO A 313 50.86 -11.11 -7.40
CA PRO A 313 52.23 -11.48 -7.74
C PRO A 313 52.24 -12.76 -8.58
N THR A 314 52.90 -12.70 -9.73
CA THR A 314 53.25 -13.85 -10.56
C THR A 314 54.19 -14.79 -9.80
N ILE A 315 53.71 -15.98 -9.46
CA ILE A 315 54.56 -17.11 -9.09
C ILE A 315 55.00 -17.79 -10.38
N ASN A 316 56.27 -17.63 -10.71
CA ASN A 316 56.99 -18.43 -11.71
C ASN A 316 57.96 -19.34 -10.97
N GLU A 317 57.93 -20.65 -11.26
CA GLU A 317 59.07 -21.53 -11.60
C GLU A 317 58.61 -23.00 -11.59
N THR A 318 58.49 -23.64 -12.77
CA THR A 318 59.41 -24.67 -13.36
C THR A 318 59.40 -26.02 -12.63
N THR A 319 59.42 -27.23 -13.22
CA THR A 319 59.65 -27.74 -14.59
C THR A 319 59.27 -29.25 -14.65
N ASP A 320 58.87 -29.68 -15.85
CA ASP A 320 59.17 -30.96 -16.54
C ASP A 320 58.69 -32.37 -16.08
N TYR A 321 58.56 -33.21 -17.13
CA TYR A 321 58.35 -34.69 -17.23
C TYR A 321 56.88 -35.16 -17.32
N LEU A 322 56.34 -35.83 -18.35
CA LEU A 322 56.79 -36.63 -19.53
C LEU A 322 55.68 -36.58 -20.61
N LYS A 323 55.94 -36.21 -21.88
CA LYS A 323 56.26 -37.03 -23.08
C LYS A 323 55.55 -38.41 -23.26
N GLY A 324 54.81 -38.51 -24.37
CA GLY A 324 54.59 -39.70 -25.22
C GLY A 324 53.22 -40.37 -25.07
N ASP A 325 52.43 -40.68 -26.09
CA ASP A 325 52.52 -40.57 -27.56
C ASP A 325 51.09 -40.69 -28.16
N PRO A 326 50.86 -40.30 -29.43
CA PRO A 326 49.58 -40.41 -30.12
C PRO A 326 49.45 -41.74 -30.89
N ILE A 327 48.23 -42.09 -31.33
CA ILE A 327 47.87 -42.61 -32.67
C ILE A 327 46.54 -43.41 -32.64
N ALA A 328 45.74 -43.16 -33.69
CA ALA A 328 44.65 -43.95 -34.31
C ALA A 328 43.22 -43.46 -34.04
#